data_AF-A0A0Q5DG93-F1
#
_entry.id   AF-A0A0Q5DG93-F1
#
_cell.length_a   1.000
_cell.length_b   1.000
_cell.length_c   1.000
_cell.angle_alpha   90.00
_cell.angle_beta   90.00
_cell.angle_gamma   90.00
#
_symmetry.space_group_name_H-M   'P 1'
#
loop_
_entity.id
_entity.type
_entity.pdbx_description
1 polymer ?
#
loop_
_entity_poly.entity_id
_entity_poly.type
_entity_poly.pdbx_seq_one_letter_code
_entity_poly.pdbx_strand_id
1 'polypeptide(L)'
;MTIQRLLVAKPWIWSFAATAIVWIITVLFTGGASSFGLSQAALTFAAFSVIVGIGQMFVITLGPGNIDLSVPATMTLSGTLALKLMDVQDGMIVVGLLASVGIGLVVGLGNYILIKLLRIPPIIATLSMSFIVQSVAIWSNRGLRIKPPETLAEFATSGLFGIPNVALVALILSAVAWVLLEKSIYGRWISAIGQSTFAARMTGIPVDGTRLVTYMLCAVLASVCGYLLASFSGGAALNMGSEYLLMSIAVVVIGGTAVAGGNSNIPGIWGASLFMFLVVSMLNTYGFGAGVRLILTGTIIIAVILLAGGRQSGR
;
A
#
# COMPACT_ATOMS: atom_id res chain seq x y z
N MET A 1 -16.86 27.82 15.70
CA MET A 1 -16.21 27.24 14.50
C MET A 1 -17.21 26.30 13.84
N THR A 2 -17.73 26.66 12.67
CA THR A 2 -18.80 25.93 11.96
C THR A 2 -18.35 24.53 11.54
N ILE A 3 -19.22 23.52 11.67
CA ILE A 3 -18.98 22.12 11.28
C ILE A 3 -18.43 22.00 9.84
N GLN A 4 -18.86 22.88 8.94
CA GLN A 4 -18.32 23.00 7.58
C GLN A 4 -16.80 23.27 7.53
N ARG A 5 -16.25 24.10 8.43
CA ARG A 5 -14.79 24.35 8.46
C ARG A 5 -14.00 23.15 8.97
N LEU A 6 -14.57 22.34 9.87
CA LEU A 6 -13.94 21.09 10.35
C LEU A 6 -13.96 19.99 9.29
N LEU A 7 -15.06 19.87 8.52
CA LEU A 7 -15.20 18.94 7.39
C LEU A 7 -14.29 19.30 6.22
N VAL A 8 -14.06 20.61 5.99
CA VAL A 8 -13.14 21.10 4.96
C VAL A 8 -11.67 20.98 5.40
N ALA A 9 -11.39 20.97 6.71
CA ALA A 9 -10.02 20.90 7.23
C ALA A 9 -9.39 19.50 7.24
N LYS A 10 -10.16 18.42 7.10
CA LYS A 10 -9.66 17.03 7.16
C LYS A 10 -9.91 16.30 5.84
N PRO A 11 -8.92 16.28 4.92
CA PRO A 11 -9.04 15.64 3.60
C PRO A 11 -9.53 14.18 3.64
N TRP A 12 -9.20 13.44 4.71
CA TRP A 12 -9.62 12.05 4.87
C TRP A 12 -11.14 11.86 4.94
N ILE A 13 -11.92 12.87 5.38
CA ILE A 13 -13.37 12.70 5.52
C ILE A 13 -14.02 12.54 4.15
N TRP A 14 -13.45 13.16 3.12
CA TRP A 14 -13.94 13.06 1.75
C TRP A 14 -13.72 11.67 1.15
N SER A 15 -12.64 10.96 1.50
CA SER A 15 -12.42 9.60 1.02
C SER A 15 -13.42 8.61 1.65
N PHE A 16 -13.74 8.77 2.94
CA PHE A 16 -14.81 7.99 3.59
C PHE A 16 -16.21 8.34 3.06
N ALA A 17 -16.50 9.62 2.81
CA ALA A 17 -17.77 10.03 2.22
C ALA A 17 -17.95 9.46 0.81
N ALA A 18 -16.90 9.53 -0.02
CA ALA A 18 -16.90 8.92 -1.35
C ALA A 18 -17.08 7.40 -1.28
N THR A 19 -16.41 6.72 -0.34
CA THR A 19 -16.59 5.30 -0.06
C THR A 19 -18.05 4.98 0.25
N ALA A 20 -18.67 5.72 1.18
CA ALA A 20 -20.05 5.50 1.58
C ALA A 20 -21.03 5.70 0.40
N ILE A 21 -20.81 6.73 -0.42
CA ILE A 21 -21.62 6.99 -1.61
C ILE A 21 -21.53 5.83 -2.61
N VAL A 22 -20.31 5.39 -2.96
CA VAL A 22 -20.12 4.28 -3.91
C VAL A 22 -20.70 2.98 -3.35
N TRP A 23 -20.54 2.73 -2.05
CA TRP A 23 -21.13 1.57 -1.37
C TRP A 23 -22.66 1.59 -1.48
N ILE A 24 -23.31 2.71 -1.14
CA ILE A 24 -24.77 2.86 -1.23
C ILE A 24 -25.25 2.62 -2.67
N ILE A 25 -24.59 3.23 -3.66
CA ILE A 25 -24.96 3.07 -5.08
C ILE A 25 -24.85 1.60 -5.50
N THR A 26 -23.77 0.93 -5.11
CA THR A 26 -23.54 -0.49 -5.46
C THR A 26 -24.56 -1.41 -4.80
N VAL A 27 -24.90 -1.16 -3.53
CA VAL A 27 -25.91 -1.94 -2.79
C VAL A 27 -27.30 -1.75 -3.38
N LEU A 28 -27.66 -0.52 -3.77
CA LEU A 28 -28.95 -0.23 -4.42
C LEU A 28 -29.05 -0.92 -5.79
N PHE A 29 -27.97 -0.91 -6.58
CA PHE A 29 -27.95 -1.55 -7.90
C PHE A 29 -28.03 -3.08 -7.82
N THR A 30 -27.42 -3.68 -6.80
CA THR A 30 -27.42 -5.14 -6.58
C THR A 30 -28.68 -5.65 -5.86
N GLY A 31 -29.65 -4.76 -5.56
CA GLY A 31 -30.88 -5.13 -4.86
C GLY A 31 -30.63 -5.63 -3.42
N GLY A 32 -29.50 -5.25 -2.81
CA GLY A 32 -29.13 -5.66 -1.44
C GLY A 32 -28.60 -7.09 -1.28
N ALA A 33 -28.69 -7.93 -2.32
CA ALA A 33 -28.38 -9.36 -2.26
C ALA A 33 -26.90 -9.68 -1.92
N SER A 34 -26.00 -8.72 -2.08
CA SER A 34 -24.56 -8.89 -1.84
C SER A 34 -23.96 -7.89 -0.84
N SER A 35 -24.78 -7.15 -0.08
CA SER A 35 -24.30 -6.08 0.82
C SER A 35 -23.25 -6.54 1.84
N PHE A 36 -23.45 -7.71 2.46
CA PHE A 36 -22.49 -8.29 3.40
C PHE A 36 -21.22 -8.78 2.70
N GLY A 37 -21.36 -9.55 1.63
CA GLY A 37 -20.23 -10.08 0.86
C GLY A 37 -19.37 -8.99 0.23
N LEU A 38 -19.99 -7.92 -0.28
CA LEU A 38 -19.31 -6.75 -0.82
C LEU A 38 -18.52 -6.02 0.25
N SER A 39 -19.10 -5.83 1.44
CA SER A 39 -18.43 -5.19 2.57
C SER A 39 -17.24 -6.01 3.07
N GLN A 40 -17.40 -7.33 3.15
CA GLN A 40 -16.33 -8.24 3.55
C GLN A 40 -15.19 -8.25 2.53
N ALA A 41 -15.52 -8.37 1.24
CA ALA A 41 -14.52 -8.31 0.17
C ALA A 41 -13.81 -6.94 0.15
N ALA A 42 -14.54 -5.85 0.33
CA ALA A 42 -13.98 -4.51 0.40
C ALA A 42 -12.99 -4.37 1.55
N LEU A 43 -13.32 -4.87 2.74
CA LEU A 43 -12.38 -4.85 3.87
C LEU A 43 -11.13 -5.70 3.59
N THR A 44 -11.28 -6.91 3.03
CA THR A 44 -10.13 -7.79 2.72
C THR A 44 -9.19 -7.17 1.70
N PHE A 45 -9.68 -6.71 0.56
CA PHE A 45 -8.83 -6.18 -0.50
C PHE A 45 -8.34 -4.75 -0.23
N ALA A 46 -9.13 -3.95 0.48
CA ALA A 46 -8.65 -2.67 0.99
C ALA A 46 -7.50 -2.88 1.98
N ALA A 47 -7.51 -3.94 2.81
CA ALA A 47 -6.43 -4.21 3.74
C ALA A 47 -5.07 -4.40 3.04
N PHE A 48 -5.01 -5.17 1.94
CA PHE A 48 -3.76 -5.30 1.16
C PHE A 48 -3.28 -3.95 0.62
N SER A 49 -4.21 -3.15 0.08
CA SER A 49 -3.93 -1.80 -0.45
C SER A 49 -3.49 -0.83 0.66
N VAL A 50 -4.04 -0.95 1.86
CA VAL A 50 -3.65 -0.16 3.04
C VAL A 50 -2.22 -0.50 3.46
N ILE A 51 -1.85 -1.78 3.53
CA ILE A 51 -0.51 -2.20 3.96
C ILE A 51 0.57 -1.60 3.03
N VAL A 52 0.40 -1.75 1.71
CA VAL A 52 1.34 -1.17 0.74
C VAL A 52 1.25 0.35 0.69
N GLY A 53 0.05 0.90 0.86
CA GLY A 53 -0.20 2.33 0.88
C GLY A 53 0.49 3.01 2.05
N ILE A 54 0.53 2.39 3.23
CA ILE A 54 1.28 2.91 4.38
C ILE A 54 2.77 3.00 4.05
N GLY A 55 3.35 1.96 3.45
CA GLY A 55 4.75 1.97 3.01
C GLY A 55 5.03 3.10 2.03
N GLN A 56 4.20 3.19 0.98
CA GLN A 56 4.33 4.23 -0.05
C GLN A 56 4.11 5.64 0.53
N MET A 57 3.22 5.80 1.52
CA MET A 57 3.00 7.07 2.23
C MET A 57 4.27 7.54 2.93
N PHE A 58 4.99 6.65 3.64
CA PHE A 58 6.24 7.03 4.28
C PHE A 58 7.26 7.55 3.24
N VAL A 59 7.38 6.88 2.09
CA VAL A 59 8.28 7.27 1.01
C VAL A 59 7.87 8.61 0.40
N ILE A 60 6.59 8.80 0.06
CA ILE A 60 6.06 10.05 -0.51
C ILE A 60 6.23 11.22 0.48
N THR A 61 6.10 10.97 1.78
CA THR A 61 6.23 12.03 2.80
C THR A 61 7.66 12.59 2.87
N LEU A 62 8.69 11.87 2.39
CA LEU A 62 10.08 12.34 2.34
C LEU A 62 10.34 13.49 1.36
N GLY A 63 9.37 13.86 0.53
CA GLY A 63 9.49 14.98 -0.39
C GLY A 63 9.18 14.62 -1.85
N PRO A 64 9.24 15.60 -2.75
CA PRO A 64 8.86 15.41 -4.14
C PRO A 64 9.78 14.41 -4.84
N GLY A 65 9.19 13.58 -5.72
CA GLY A 65 9.91 12.60 -6.52
C GLY A 65 10.30 11.31 -5.79
N ASN A 66 10.00 11.18 -4.49
CA ASN A 66 10.17 9.92 -3.77
C ASN A 66 8.93 9.05 -3.97
N ILE A 67 9.07 8.01 -4.78
CA ILE A 67 8.07 6.96 -4.99
C ILE A 67 8.83 5.64 -5.09
N ASP A 68 8.37 4.60 -4.40
CA ASP A 68 8.92 3.26 -4.52
C ASP A 68 8.15 2.45 -5.57
N LEU A 69 8.78 2.22 -6.72
CA LEU A 69 8.24 1.40 -7.82
C LEU A 69 8.66 -0.09 -7.74
N SER A 70 9.42 -0.47 -6.71
CA SER A 70 9.82 -1.87 -6.45
C SER A 70 8.77 -2.67 -5.67
N VAL A 71 7.76 -2.01 -5.11
CA VAL A 71 6.62 -2.60 -4.36
C VAL A 71 6.04 -3.86 -5.05
N PRO A 72 5.59 -3.82 -6.33
CA PRO A 72 4.97 -4.99 -6.97
C PRO A 72 5.91 -6.19 -7.06
N ALA A 73 7.16 -5.98 -7.47
CA ALA A 73 8.15 -7.04 -7.61
C ALA A 73 8.53 -7.62 -6.25
N THR A 74 8.62 -6.78 -5.22
CA THR A 74 8.90 -7.19 -3.84
C THR A 74 7.78 -8.06 -3.28
N MET A 75 6.52 -7.71 -3.54
CA MET A 75 5.36 -8.54 -3.18
C MET A 75 5.43 -9.91 -3.84
N THR A 76 5.68 -9.96 -5.15
CA THR A 76 5.78 -11.22 -5.88
C THR A 76 6.94 -12.08 -5.38
N LEU A 77 8.15 -11.51 -5.26
CA LEU A 77 9.33 -12.26 -4.81
C LEU A 77 9.16 -12.82 -3.39
N SER A 78 8.67 -11.99 -2.47
CA SER A 78 8.44 -12.41 -1.09
C SER A 78 7.39 -13.51 -0.97
N GLY A 79 6.26 -13.38 -1.67
CA GLY A 79 5.24 -14.44 -1.72
C GLY A 79 5.80 -15.75 -2.29
N THR A 80 6.51 -15.68 -3.43
CA THR A 80 7.10 -16.87 -4.06
C THR A 80 8.13 -17.56 -3.16
N LEU A 81 9.09 -16.82 -2.61
CA LEU A 81 10.16 -17.40 -1.81
C LEU A 81 9.67 -17.86 -0.44
N ALA A 82 8.75 -17.13 0.20
CA ALA A 82 8.17 -17.56 1.46
C ALA A 82 7.43 -18.89 1.28
N LEU A 83 6.52 -19.00 0.30
CA LEU A 83 5.80 -20.25 0.05
C LEU A 83 6.75 -21.41 -0.28
N LYS A 84 7.81 -21.15 -1.05
CA LYS A 84 8.83 -22.16 -1.35
C LYS A 84 9.59 -22.65 -0.12
N LEU A 85 9.86 -21.77 0.83
CA LEU A 85 10.54 -22.12 2.08
C LEU A 85 9.62 -22.85 3.07
N MET A 86 8.34 -22.51 3.08
CA MET A 86 7.34 -23.17 3.92
C MET A 86 7.04 -24.59 3.45
N ASP A 87 7.02 -24.83 2.14
CA ASP A 87 6.76 -26.14 1.53
C ASP A 87 5.55 -26.86 2.15
N VAL A 88 4.45 -26.13 2.31
CA VAL A 88 3.17 -26.60 2.90
C VAL A 88 3.23 -26.92 4.42
N GLN A 89 4.39 -26.79 5.08
CA GLN A 89 4.56 -27.13 6.50
C GLN A 89 4.14 -25.98 7.42
N ASP A 90 3.18 -26.23 8.32
CA ASP A 90 2.69 -25.23 9.29
C ASP A 90 3.79 -24.77 10.27
N GLY A 91 4.73 -25.66 10.63
CA GLY A 91 5.85 -25.31 11.50
C GLY A 91 6.80 -24.25 10.91
N MET A 92 6.74 -24.04 9.60
CA MET A 92 7.62 -23.13 8.87
C MET A 92 7.00 -21.74 8.62
N ILE A 93 5.77 -21.48 9.11
CA ILE A 93 5.06 -20.21 8.88
C ILE A 93 5.87 -19.01 9.39
N VAL A 94 6.42 -19.10 10.60
CA VAL A 94 7.24 -18.03 11.18
C VAL A 94 8.53 -17.84 10.38
N VAL A 95 9.15 -18.92 9.92
CA VAL A 95 10.35 -18.87 9.07
C VAL A 95 10.05 -18.19 7.74
N GLY A 96 8.90 -18.51 7.14
CA GLY A 96 8.42 -17.87 5.92
C GLY A 96 8.15 -16.37 6.08
N LEU A 97 7.55 -15.96 7.20
CA LEU A 97 7.36 -14.55 7.55
C LEU A 97 8.71 -13.83 7.73
N LEU A 98 9.65 -14.43 8.47
CA LEU A 98 11.00 -13.85 8.66
C LEU A 98 11.76 -13.74 7.34
N ALA A 99 11.64 -14.73 6.46
CA ALA A 99 12.20 -14.68 5.11
C ALA A 99 11.58 -13.55 4.28
N SER A 100 10.26 -13.37 4.34
CA SER A 100 9.57 -12.25 3.68
C SER A 100 10.06 -10.89 4.20
N VAL A 101 10.20 -10.72 5.51
CA VAL A 101 10.76 -9.49 6.10
C VAL A 101 12.21 -9.29 5.64
N GLY A 102 13.02 -10.34 5.63
CA GLY A 102 14.40 -10.31 5.14
C GLY A 102 14.51 -9.86 3.68
N ILE A 103 13.62 -10.36 2.81
CA ILE A 103 13.54 -9.92 1.40
C ILE A 103 13.21 -8.42 1.32
N GLY A 104 12.23 -7.95 2.09
CA GLY A 104 11.88 -6.53 2.16
C GLY A 104 13.07 -5.66 2.60
N LEU A 105 13.81 -6.09 3.62
CA LEU A 105 15.01 -5.37 4.09
C LEU A 105 16.09 -5.30 3.00
N VAL A 106 16.38 -6.41 2.33
CA VAL A 106 17.39 -6.47 1.25
C VAL A 106 16.98 -5.59 0.07
N VAL A 107 15.72 -5.63 -0.35
CA VAL A 107 15.23 -4.82 -1.47
C VAL A 107 15.25 -3.33 -1.11
N GLY A 108 14.75 -2.95 0.07
CA GLY A 108 14.75 -1.56 0.51
C GLY A 108 16.15 -0.99 0.71
N LEU A 109 17.10 -1.81 1.21
CA LEU A 109 18.51 -1.46 1.27
C LEU A 109 19.08 -1.25 -0.14
N GLY A 110 18.79 -2.17 -1.07
CA GLY A 110 19.20 -2.06 -2.48
C GLY A 110 18.68 -0.78 -3.14
N ASN A 111 17.38 -0.48 -2.98
CA ASN A 111 16.76 0.76 -3.47
C ASN A 111 17.53 1.99 -2.98
N TYR A 112 17.78 2.07 -1.68
CA TYR A 112 18.43 3.25 -1.11
C TYR A 112 19.93 3.33 -1.45
N ILE A 113 20.63 2.21 -1.60
CA ILE A 113 22.01 2.18 -2.10
C ILE A 113 22.07 2.78 -3.50
N LEU A 114 21.18 2.39 -4.41
CA LEU A 114 21.12 2.95 -5.77
C LEU A 114 20.86 4.47 -5.72
N ILE A 115 19.95 4.91 -4.85
CA ILE A 115 19.61 6.33 -4.69
C ILE A 115 20.81 7.13 -4.15
N LYS A 116 21.43 6.65 -3.07
CA LYS A 116 22.45 7.41 -2.34
C LYS A 116 23.84 7.28 -2.97
N LEU A 117 24.29 6.06 -3.23
CA LEU A 117 25.66 5.80 -3.67
C LEU A 117 25.84 6.12 -5.15
N LEU A 118 24.87 5.71 -5.99
CA LEU A 118 24.92 5.94 -7.43
C LEU A 118 24.25 7.25 -7.86
N ARG A 119 23.66 7.99 -6.91
CA ARG A 119 22.98 9.28 -7.14
C ARG A 119 21.88 9.20 -8.21
N ILE A 120 21.23 8.03 -8.32
CA ILE A 120 20.13 7.81 -9.27
C ILE A 120 18.84 8.40 -8.68
N PRO A 121 18.01 9.12 -9.46
CA PRO A 121 16.70 9.58 -9.00
C PRO A 121 15.83 8.43 -8.46
N PRO A 122 15.07 8.60 -7.36
CA PRO A 122 14.36 7.51 -6.69
C PRO A 122 13.42 6.67 -7.57
N ILE A 123 12.69 7.33 -8.46
CA ILE A 123 11.78 6.66 -9.41
C ILE A 123 12.54 5.69 -10.31
N ILE A 124 13.68 6.13 -10.87
CA ILE A 124 14.50 5.32 -11.78
C ILE A 124 15.16 4.19 -10.99
N ALA A 125 15.74 4.48 -9.83
CA ALA A 125 16.41 3.49 -8.98
C ALA A 125 15.46 2.34 -8.58
N THR A 126 14.27 2.69 -8.08
CA THR A 126 13.29 1.70 -7.61
C THR A 126 12.62 0.94 -8.76
N LEU A 127 12.41 1.57 -9.92
CA LEU A 127 11.93 0.88 -11.11
C LEU A 127 12.96 -0.12 -11.64
N SER A 128 14.24 0.28 -11.73
CA SER A 128 15.33 -0.63 -12.12
C SER A 128 15.47 -1.80 -11.13
N MET A 129 15.40 -1.53 -9.83
CA MET A 129 15.40 -2.58 -8.81
C MET A 129 14.18 -3.50 -8.96
N SER A 130 13.01 -2.94 -9.28
CA SER A 130 11.79 -3.71 -9.56
C SER A 130 12.02 -4.74 -10.66
N PHE A 131 12.69 -4.38 -11.75
CA PHE A 131 13.02 -5.34 -12.81
C PHE A 131 13.97 -6.45 -12.33
N ILE A 132 15.01 -6.12 -11.57
CA ILE A 132 15.93 -7.12 -11.01
C ILE A 132 15.18 -8.09 -10.10
N VAL A 133 14.41 -7.56 -9.14
CA VAL A 133 13.61 -8.34 -8.19
C VAL A 133 12.58 -9.20 -8.92
N GLN A 134 11.91 -8.66 -9.92
CA GLN A 134 10.94 -9.39 -10.74
C GLN A 134 11.61 -10.51 -11.55
N SER A 135 12.82 -10.29 -12.10
CA SER A 135 13.58 -11.33 -12.79
C SER A 135 13.98 -12.46 -11.85
N VAL A 136 14.39 -12.14 -10.62
CA VAL A 136 14.66 -13.15 -9.57
C VAL A 136 13.38 -13.90 -9.20
N ALA A 137 12.24 -13.21 -9.10
CA ALA A 137 10.95 -13.84 -8.87
C ALA A 137 10.60 -14.82 -10.00
N ILE A 138 10.73 -14.42 -11.26
CA ILE A 138 10.50 -15.28 -12.43
C ILE A 138 11.43 -16.50 -12.43
N TRP A 139 12.72 -16.30 -12.14
CA TRP A 139 13.70 -17.37 -12.08
C TRP A 139 13.40 -18.37 -10.96
N SER A 140 13.03 -17.87 -9.78
CA SER A 140 12.69 -18.70 -8.63
C SER A 140 11.34 -19.41 -8.75
N ASN A 141 10.40 -18.87 -9.56
CA ASN A 141 9.02 -19.35 -9.72
C ASN A 141 8.81 -20.47 -10.77
N ARG A 142 9.87 -20.98 -11.44
CA ARG A 142 9.73 -21.95 -12.55
C ARG A 142 8.97 -23.21 -12.11
N GLY A 143 7.67 -23.29 -12.45
CA GLY A 143 6.79 -24.42 -12.14
C GLY A 143 6.19 -24.42 -10.74
N LEU A 144 6.30 -23.33 -9.98
CA LEU A 144 5.78 -23.25 -8.61
C LEU A 144 4.25 -23.29 -8.60
N ARG A 145 3.72 -24.38 -8.04
CA ARG A 145 2.32 -24.54 -7.63
C ARG A 145 2.27 -24.98 -6.16
N ILE A 146 3.10 -24.36 -5.33
CA ILE A 146 3.11 -24.64 -3.90
C ILE A 146 1.95 -23.88 -3.26
N LYS A 147 1.07 -24.63 -2.61
CA LYS A 147 -0.01 -24.05 -1.81
C LYS A 147 0.56 -23.52 -0.49
N PRO A 148 -0.02 -22.47 0.08
CA PRO A 148 0.27 -22.08 1.46
C PRO A 148 -0.03 -23.25 2.43
N PRO A 149 0.69 -23.32 3.57
CA PRO A 149 0.29 -24.16 4.69
C PRO A 149 -1.18 -23.90 5.07
N GLU A 150 -1.89 -24.95 5.47
CA GLU A 150 -3.35 -24.91 5.67
C GLU A 150 -3.75 -23.87 6.71
N THR A 151 -3.06 -23.84 7.85
CA THR A 151 -3.34 -22.87 8.92
C THR A 151 -3.13 -21.42 8.49
N LEU A 152 -2.16 -21.17 7.60
CA LEU A 152 -1.90 -19.84 7.05
C LEU A 152 -2.95 -19.44 6.01
N ALA A 153 -3.37 -20.38 5.16
CA ALA A 153 -4.42 -20.17 4.18
C ALA A 153 -5.77 -19.88 4.86
N GLU A 154 -6.09 -20.65 5.90
CA GLU A 154 -7.25 -20.43 6.77
C GLU A 154 -7.14 -19.08 7.47
N PHE A 155 -5.99 -18.73 8.03
CA PHE A 155 -5.79 -17.41 8.64
C PHE A 155 -6.02 -16.29 7.64
N ALA A 156 -5.50 -16.40 6.41
CA ALA A 156 -5.62 -15.36 5.40
C ALA A 156 -7.06 -15.19 4.88
N THR A 157 -7.85 -16.27 4.83
CA THR A 157 -9.21 -16.28 4.27
C THR A 157 -10.32 -16.16 5.32
N SER A 158 -10.03 -16.48 6.58
CA SER A 158 -10.99 -16.38 7.69
C SER A 158 -11.13 -14.96 8.23
N GLY A 159 -12.15 -14.78 9.08
CA GLY A 159 -12.39 -13.53 9.79
C GLY A 159 -12.78 -13.77 11.24
N LEU A 160 -12.37 -12.86 12.11
CA LEU A 160 -12.72 -12.83 13.52
C LEU A 160 -13.84 -11.81 13.73
N PHE A 161 -14.94 -12.23 14.37
CA PHE A 161 -16.13 -11.37 14.61
C PHE A 161 -16.67 -10.67 13.34
N GLY A 162 -16.58 -11.33 12.19
CA GLY A 162 -17.03 -10.78 10.89
C GLY A 162 -16.03 -9.82 10.22
N ILE A 163 -14.86 -9.59 10.82
CA ILE A 163 -13.78 -8.77 10.24
C ILE A 163 -12.70 -9.71 9.67
N PRO A 164 -12.30 -9.56 8.39
CA PRO A 164 -11.22 -10.36 7.81
C PRO A 164 -9.92 -10.23 8.61
N ASN A 165 -9.22 -11.33 8.85
CA ASN A 165 -7.97 -11.31 9.63
C ASN A 165 -6.90 -10.42 8.98
N VAL A 166 -6.83 -10.40 7.65
CA VAL A 166 -5.93 -9.50 6.90
C VAL A 166 -6.23 -8.02 7.22
N ALA A 167 -7.50 -7.66 7.39
CA ALA A 167 -7.89 -6.31 7.80
C ALA A 167 -7.46 -5.99 9.24
N LEU A 168 -7.49 -6.97 10.16
CA LEU A 168 -6.94 -6.80 11.51
C LEU A 168 -5.43 -6.59 11.47
N VAL A 169 -4.69 -7.34 10.64
CA VAL A 169 -3.25 -7.13 10.45
C VAL A 169 -2.98 -5.73 9.89
N ALA A 170 -3.71 -5.30 8.87
CA ALA A 170 -3.60 -3.96 8.32
C ALA A 170 -3.93 -2.88 9.38
N LEU A 171 -4.90 -3.12 10.26
CA LEU A 171 -5.25 -2.20 11.35
C LEU A 171 -4.13 -2.08 12.38
N ILE A 172 -3.53 -3.21 12.77
CA ILE A 172 -2.37 -3.23 13.68
C ILE A 172 -1.19 -2.48 13.04
N LEU A 173 -0.86 -2.75 11.78
CA LEU A 173 0.21 -2.05 11.06
C LEU A 173 -0.10 -0.55 10.90
N SER A 174 -1.36 -0.18 10.69
CA SER A 174 -1.80 1.22 10.67
C SER A 174 -1.60 1.90 12.02
N ALA A 175 -1.93 1.22 13.12
CA ALA A 175 -1.73 1.76 14.47
C ALA A 175 -0.24 1.94 14.79
N VAL A 176 0.60 0.97 14.43
CA VAL A 176 2.07 1.07 14.57
C VAL A 176 2.60 2.23 13.75
N ALA A 177 2.18 2.35 12.48
CA ALA A 177 2.57 3.46 11.62
C ALA A 177 2.12 4.82 12.18
N TRP A 178 0.93 4.87 12.80
CA TRP A 178 0.41 6.08 13.43
C TRP A 178 1.24 6.50 14.65
N VAL A 179 1.60 5.56 15.52
CA VAL A 179 2.51 5.84 16.64
C VAL A 179 3.87 6.30 16.12
N LEU A 180 4.40 5.64 15.09
CA LEU A 180 5.68 6.03 14.48
C LEU A 180 5.63 7.44 13.87
N LEU A 181 4.54 7.85 13.22
CA LEU A 181 4.45 9.18 12.62
C LEU A 181 4.14 10.28 13.64
N GLU A 182 3.17 10.06 14.53
CA GLU A 182 2.64 11.12 15.39
C GLU A 182 3.31 11.20 16.75
N LYS A 183 3.85 10.09 17.25
CA LYS A 183 4.40 10.01 18.62
C LYS A 183 5.92 9.91 18.66
N SER A 184 6.57 9.49 17.57
CA SER A 184 8.02 9.27 17.57
C SER A 184 8.82 10.46 17.03
N ILE A 185 10.13 10.47 17.33
CA ILE A 185 11.09 11.43 16.75
C ILE A 185 11.24 11.19 15.24
N TYR A 186 11.18 9.93 14.81
CA TYR A 186 11.31 9.52 13.41
C TYR A 186 10.22 10.15 12.53
N GLY A 187 8.97 10.21 13.01
CA GLY A 187 7.89 10.88 12.29
C GLY A 187 8.14 12.37 12.06
N ARG A 188 8.62 13.08 13.10
CA ARG A 188 9.01 14.50 12.99
C ARG A 188 10.17 14.70 12.00
N TRP A 189 11.13 13.77 11.98
CA TRP A 189 12.22 13.81 11.01
C TRP A 189 11.74 13.63 9.57
N ILE A 190 10.85 12.66 9.31
CA ILE A 190 10.30 12.45 7.97
C ILE A 190 9.55 13.71 7.49
N SER A 191 8.67 14.27 8.33
CA SER A 191 7.94 15.48 7.98
C SER A 191 8.86 16.68 7.70
N ALA A 192 9.90 16.88 8.52
CA ALA A 192 10.87 17.95 8.31
C ALA A 192 11.69 17.74 7.01
N ILE A 193 12.13 16.51 6.74
CA ILE A 193 12.84 16.16 5.50
C ILE A 193 11.95 16.42 4.28
N GLY A 194 10.67 16.08 4.36
CA GLY A 194 9.69 16.31 3.30
C GLY A 194 9.45 17.77 2.97
N GLN A 195 9.48 18.64 3.98
CA GLN A 195 9.32 20.09 3.77
C GLN A 195 10.58 20.73 3.18
N SER A 196 11.75 20.43 3.74
CA SER A 196 13.03 20.89 3.20
C SER A 196 14.17 20.02 3.69
N THR A 197 14.74 19.27 2.75
CA THR A 197 15.89 18.40 3.00
C THR A 197 17.12 19.19 3.45
N PHE A 198 17.30 20.40 2.92
CA PHE A 198 18.38 21.32 3.28
C PHE A 198 18.22 21.82 4.73
N ALA A 199 17.02 22.30 5.09
CA ALA A 199 16.76 22.78 6.45
C ALA A 199 16.83 21.65 7.48
N ALA A 200 16.33 20.45 7.13
CA ALA A 200 16.45 19.27 7.97
C ALA A 200 17.93 18.91 8.25
N ARG A 201 18.80 18.99 7.24
CA ARG A 201 20.23 18.71 7.42
C ARG A 201 20.91 19.79 8.29
N MET A 202 20.55 21.06 8.13
CA MET A 202 21.08 22.16 8.95
C MET A 202 20.68 22.07 10.43
N THR A 203 19.55 21.43 10.72
CA THR A 203 19.06 21.21 12.10
C THR A 203 19.58 19.91 12.73
N GLY A 204 20.52 19.23 12.07
CA GLY A 204 21.17 18.02 12.60
C GLY A 204 20.36 16.73 12.43
N ILE A 205 19.29 16.73 11.63
CA ILE A 205 18.50 15.52 11.35
C ILE A 205 19.36 14.55 10.52
N PRO A 206 19.45 13.25 10.90
CA PRO A 206 20.17 12.25 10.12
C PRO A 206 19.36 11.88 8.86
N VAL A 207 19.37 12.76 7.86
CA VAL A 207 18.56 12.65 6.63
C VAL A 207 18.80 11.31 5.94
N ASP A 208 20.06 10.91 5.80
CA ASP A 208 20.41 9.70 5.05
C ASP A 208 19.97 8.42 5.76
N GLY A 209 20.16 8.37 7.09
CA GLY A 209 19.69 7.23 7.89
C GLY A 209 18.17 7.14 7.90
N THR A 210 17.49 8.29 7.99
CA THR A 210 16.02 8.35 7.98
C THR A 210 15.47 7.84 6.66
N ARG A 211 16.02 8.29 5.53
CA ARG A 211 15.62 7.83 4.18
C ARG A 211 15.87 6.33 3.99
N LEU A 212 17.01 5.80 4.43
CA LEU A 212 17.30 4.37 4.37
C LEU A 212 16.22 3.55 5.09
N VAL A 213 15.92 3.91 6.34
CA VAL A 213 14.90 3.25 7.15
C VAL A 213 13.53 3.34 6.49
N THR A 214 13.18 4.48 5.89
CA THR A 214 11.91 4.65 5.17
C THR A 214 11.78 3.70 3.98
N TYR A 215 12.81 3.57 3.13
CA TYR A 215 12.78 2.66 1.98
C TYR A 215 12.75 1.18 2.43
N MET A 216 13.47 0.83 3.49
CA MET A 216 13.39 -0.50 4.09
C MET A 216 11.99 -0.79 4.64
N LEU A 217 11.38 0.15 5.37
CA LEU A 217 10.04 -0.01 5.93
C LEU A 217 8.99 -0.16 4.82
N CYS A 218 9.08 0.61 3.73
CA CYS A 218 8.20 0.46 2.58
C CYS A 218 8.32 -0.93 1.94
N ALA A 219 9.54 -1.40 1.70
CA ALA A 219 9.78 -2.70 1.09
C ALA A 219 9.39 -3.87 2.02
N VAL A 220 9.55 -3.72 3.34
CA VAL A 220 9.08 -4.71 4.33
C VAL A 220 7.55 -4.77 4.38
N LEU A 221 6.85 -3.64 4.36
CA LEU A 221 5.38 -3.66 4.28
C LEU A 221 4.90 -4.28 2.96
N ALA A 222 5.57 -3.98 1.85
CA ALA A 222 5.31 -4.62 0.58
C ALA A 222 5.54 -6.14 0.64
N SER A 223 6.63 -6.61 1.26
CA SER A 223 6.92 -8.04 1.34
C SER A 223 5.93 -8.79 2.25
N VAL A 224 5.57 -8.21 3.40
CA VAL A 224 4.54 -8.77 4.28
C VAL A 224 3.19 -8.82 3.57
N CYS A 225 2.82 -7.78 2.81
CA CYS A 225 1.62 -7.79 2.00
C CYS A 225 1.65 -8.90 0.93
N GLY A 226 2.77 -9.06 0.22
CA GLY A 226 2.95 -10.14 -0.76
C GLY A 226 2.83 -11.53 -0.14
N TYR A 227 3.42 -11.74 1.04
CA TYR A 227 3.29 -12.98 1.80
C TYR A 227 1.83 -13.32 2.14
N LEU A 228 1.08 -12.34 2.66
CA LEU A 228 -0.34 -12.51 3.01
C LEU A 228 -1.20 -12.71 1.75
N LEU A 229 -0.93 -11.96 0.69
CA LEU A 229 -1.69 -12.03 -0.56
C LEU A 229 -1.49 -13.38 -1.25
N ALA A 230 -0.27 -13.90 -1.29
CA ALA A 230 0.01 -15.22 -1.86
C ALA A 230 -0.70 -16.33 -1.06
N SER A 231 -0.79 -16.16 0.25
CA SER A 231 -1.52 -17.08 1.13
C SER A 231 -3.04 -17.01 0.92
N PHE A 232 -3.57 -15.80 0.75
CA PHE A 232 -4.98 -15.56 0.46
C PHE A 232 -5.40 -16.10 -0.91
N SER A 233 -4.56 -15.92 -1.93
CA SER A 233 -4.82 -16.39 -3.30
C SER A 233 -4.57 -17.89 -3.50
N GLY A 234 -4.11 -18.62 -2.48
CA GLY A 234 -3.80 -20.05 -2.56
C GLY A 234 -2.51 -20.38 -3.32
N GLY A 235 -1.64 -19.39 -3.53
CA GLY A 235 -0.37 -19.52 -4.23
C GLY A 235 0.18 -18.18 -4.71
N ALA A 236 1.46 -18.14 -5.07
CA ALA A 236 2.10 -16.95 -5.63
C ALA A 236 1.97 -16.93 -7.16
N ALA A 237 1.29 -15.90 -7.69
CA ALA A 237 1.26 -15.62 -9.12
C ALA A 237 2.31 -14.55 -9.47
N LEU A 238 2.97 -14.66 -10.62
CA LEU A 238 4.07 -13.75 -11.01
C LEU A 238 3.66 -12.28 -11.18
N ASN A 239 2.37 -12.05 -11.40
CA ASN A 239 1.77 -10.73 -11.59
C ASN A 239 0.92 -10.27 -10.40
N MET A 240 0.90 -10.98 -9.28
CA MET A 240 0.03 -10.62 -8.13
C MET A 240 0.30 -9.20 -7.58
N GLY A 241 1.54 -8.73 -7.68
CA GLY A 241 1.92 -7.40 -7.23
C GLY A 241 1.56 -6.27 -8.20
N SER A 242 1.32 -6.54 -9.49
CA SER A 242 1.25 -5.48 -10.51
C SER A 242 0.13 -4.48 -10.29
N GLU A 243 -1.01 -4.94 -9.77
CA GLU A 243 -2.16 -4.08 -9.46
C GLU A 243 -1.83 -3.07 -8.34
N TYR A 244 -0.91 -3.43 -7.44
CA TYR A 244 -0.56 -2.62 -6.27
C TYR A 244 0.44 -1.50 -6.58
N LEU A 245 1.09 -1.49 -7.76
CA LEU A 245 2.00 -0.41 -8.16
C LEU A 245 1.26 0.93 -8.19
N LEU A 246 0.28 1.07 -9.09
CA LEU A 246 -0.48 2.31 -9.22
C LEU A 246 -1.47 2.50 -8.07
N MET A 247 -2.04 1.41 -7.55
CA MET A 247 -2.96 1.47 -6.43
C MET A 247 -2.31 2.03 -5.17
N SER A 248 -1.07 1.63 -4.83
CA SER A 248 -0.36 2.17 -3.65
C SER A 248 -0.15 3.67 -3.72
N ILE A 249 0.12 4.22 -4.91
CA ILE A 249 0.27 5.66 -5.13
C ILE A 249 -1.11 6.33 -5.04
N ALA A 250 -2.12 5.78 -5.73
CA ALA A 250 -3.46 6.33 -5.78
C ALA A 250 -4.09 6.44 -4.38
N VAL A 251 -3.99 5.40 -3.55
CA VAL A 251 -4.60 5.43 -2.20
C VAL A 251 -3.92 6.43 -1.27
N VAL A 252 -2.62 6.68 -1.43
CA VAL A 252 -1.90 7.69 -0.64
C VAL A 252 -2.31 9.10 -1.05
N VAL A 253 -2.40 9.35 -2.35
CA VAL A 253 -2.77 10.66 -2.90
C VAL A 253 -4.24 10.98 -2.62
N ILE A 254 -5.15 10.04 -2.90
CA ILE A 254 -6.58 10.16 -2.59
C ILE A 254 -6.81 10.26 -1.08
N GLY A 255 -5.99 9.56 -0.28
CA GLY A 255 -5.99 9.66 1.18
C GLY A 255 -5.57 11.03 1.71
N GLY A 256 -5.05 11.92 0.86
CA GLY A 256 -4.72 13.30 1.19
C GLY A 256 -3.33 13.48 1.80
N THR A 257 -2.42 12.53 1.59
CA THR A 257 -0.99 12.74 1.84
C THR A 257 -0.44 13.68 0.76
N ALA A 258 0.37 14.65 1.16
CA ALA A 258 0.93 15.63 0.22
C ALA A 258 2.02 14.99 -0.65
N VAL A 259 1.85 15.00 -1.98
CA VAL A 259 2.86 14.52 -2.94
C VAL A 259 4.12 15.40 -2.90
N ALA A 260 3.97 16.66 -2.50
CA ALA A 260 5.09 17.56 -2.23
C ALA A 260 5.89 17.16 -0.96
N GLY A 261 5.40 16.23 -0.15
CA GLY A 261 6.02 15.76 1.08
C GLY A 261 5.58 16.53 2.34
N GLY A 262 6.09 16.08 3.49
CA GLY A 262 5.94 16.75 4.78
C GLY A 262 4.63 16.51 5.53
N ASN A 263 3.53 16.18 4.82
CA ASN A 263 2.21 15.93 5.42
C ASN A 263 1.67 14.54 5.04
N SER A 264 1.50 13.68 6.04
CA SER A 264 1.05 12.28 5.93
C SER A 264 -0.32 12.08 6.56
N ASN A 265 -1.12 11.16 6.02
CA ASN A 265 -2.48 10.93 6.50
C ASN A 265 -2.89 9.45 6.47
N ILE A 266 -2.72 8.75 7.60
CA ILE A 266 -3.05 7.32 7.74
C ILE A 266 -4.55 7.03 7.62
N PRO A 267 -5.46 7.73 8.34
CA PRO A 267 -6.90 7.46 8.21
C PRO A 267 -7.39 7.61 6.77
N GLY A 268 -6.81 8.56 6.01
CA GLY A 268 -7.13 8.76 4.62
C GLY A 268 -6.85 7.56 3.72
N ILE A 269 -5.81 6.77 4.01
CA ILE A 269 -5.44 5.57 3.24
C ILE A 269 -6.55 4.52 3.33
N TRP A 270 -7.17 4.34 4.49
CA TRP A 270 -8.29 3.40 4.66
C TRP A 270 -9.48 3.80 3.79
N GLY A 271 -9.92 5.07 3.89
CA GLY A 271 -11.02 5.57 3.07
C GLY A 271 -10.70 5.48 1.58
N ALA A 272 -9.47 5.82 1.17
CA ALA A 272 -9.06 5.75 -0.23
C ALA A 272 -9.00 4.30 -0.76
N SER A 273 -8.51 3.36 0.06
CA SER A 273 -8.42 1.95 -0.32
C SER A 273 -9.80 1.31 -0.46
N LEU A 274 -10.71 1.59 0.47
CA LEU A 274 -12.10 1.14 0.38
C LEU A 274 -12.80 1.75 -0.84
N PHE A 275 -12.65 3.06 -1.05
CA PHE A 275 -13.21 3.75 -2.22
C PHE A 275 -12.72 3.12 -3.53
N MET A 276 -11.40 2.96 -3.70
CA MET A 276 -10.83 2.43 -4.93
C MET A 276 -11.28 0.99 -5.20
N PHE A 277 -11.32 0.14 -4.17
CA PHE A 277 -11.83 -1.22 -4.33
C PHE A 277 -13.30 -1.24 -4.75
N LEU A 278 -14.16 -0.46 -4.06
CA LEU A 278 -15.59 -0.41 -4.35
C LEU A 278 -15.86 0.11 -5.75
N VAL A 279 -15.12 1.11 -6.23
CA VAL A 279 -15.23 1.60 -7.61
C VAL A 279 -14.91 0.49 -8.61
N VAL A 280 -13.79 -0.22 -8.43
CA VAL A 280 -13.37 -1.31 -9.32
C VAL A 280 -14.38 -2.46 -9.28
N SER A 281 -14.90 -2.80 -8.10
CA SER A 281 -15.91 -3.84 -7.89
C SER A 281 -17.25 -3.48 -8.52
N MET A 282 -17.70 -2.23 -8.36
CA MET A 282 -18.92 -1.70 -8.98
C MET A 282 -18.82 -1.76 -10.51
N LEU A 283 -17.72 -1.27 -11.09
CA LEU A 283 -17.50 -1.32 -12.54
C LEU A 283 -17.45 -2.77 -13.06
N ASN A 284 -16.86 -3.68 -12.29
CA ASN A 284 -16.88 -5.10 -12.63
C ASN A 284 -18.29 -5.70 -12.60
N THR A 285 -19.07 -5.38 -11.56
CA THR A 285 -20.45 -5.85 -11.39
C THR A 285 -21.35 -5.35 -12.52
N TYR A 286 -21.08 -4.15 -13.04
CA TYR A 286 -21.84 -3.56 -14.15
C TYR A 286 -21.47 -4.17 -15.52
N GLY A 287 -20.55 -5.14 -15.55
CA GLY A 287 -20.13 -5.83 -16.76
C GLY A 287 -19.13 -5.05 -17.61
N PHE A 288 -18.51 -3.98 -17.08
CA PHE A 288 -17.48 -3.26 -17.83
C PHE A 288 -16.22 -4.14 -18.01
N GLY A 289 -15.77 -4.23 -19.27
CA GLY A 289 -14.51 -4.89 -19.61
C GLY A 289 -13.30 -4.27 -18.91
N ALA A 290 -12.22 -5.03 -18.77
CA ALA A 290 -11.01 -4.61 -18.07
C ALA A 290 -10.42 -3.29 -18.61
N GLY A 291 -10.44 -3.10 -19.94
CA GLY A 291 -9.96 -1.86 -20.57
C GLY A 291 -10.77 -0.62 -20.14
N VAL A 292 -12.10 -0.71 -20.17
CA VAL A 292 -12.98 0.41 -19.74
C VAL A 292 -12.82 0.70 -18.25
N ARG A 293 -12.64 -0.36 -17.44
CA ARG A 293 -12.39 -0.21 -16.00
C ARG A 293 -11.09 0.55 -15.71
N LEU A 294 -10.02 0.26 -16.44
CA LEU A 294 -8.75 0.97 -16.32
C LEU A 294 -8.87 2.44 -16.74
N ILE A 295 -9.58 2.72 -17.84
CA ILE A 295 -9.86 4.09 -18.29
C ILE A 295 -10.61 4.85 -17.20
N LEU A 296 -11.73 4.32 -16.72
CA LEU A 296 -12.54 4.96 -15.68
C LEU A 296 -11.77 5.13 -14.37
N THR A 297 -11.01 4.13 -13.94
CA THR A 297 -10.17 4.22 -12.74
C THR A 297 -9.14 5.35 -12.89
N GLY A 298 -8.47 5.44 -14.04
CA GLY A 298 -7.54 6.54 -14.33
C GLY A 298 -8.22 7.90 -14.34
N THR A 299 -9.37 8.04 -15.00
CA THR A 299 -10.16 9.28 -15.03
C THR A 299 -10.62 9.69 -13.63
N ILE A 300 -11.04 8.73 -12.79
CA ILE A 300 -11.44 8.99 -11.40
C ILE A 300 -10.25 9.50 -10.58
N ILE A 301 -9.07 8.88 -10.71
CA ILE A 301 -7.86 9.35 -10.03
C ILE A 301 -7.54 10.79 -10.45
N ILE A 302 -7.58 11.11 -11.75
CA ILE A 302 -7.35 12.47 -12.25
C ILE A 302 -8.38 13.45 -11.65
N ALA A 303 -9.66 13.10 -11.67
CA ALA A 303 -10.73 13.94 -11.13
C ALA A 303 -10.54 14.22 -9.63
N VAL A 304 -10.20 13.19 -8.85
CA VAL A 304 -9.95 13.33 -7.41
C VAL A 304 -8.72 14.21 -7.16
N ILE A 305 -7.64 14.02 -7.92
CA ILE A 305 -6.44 14.85 -7.78
C ILE A 305 -6.71 16.30 -8.13
N LEU A 306 -7.47 16.60 -9.19
CA LEU A 306 -7.82 17.97 -9.55
C LEU A 306 -8.66 18.65 -8.46
N LEU A 307 -9.65 17.95 -7.91
CA LEU A 307 -10.50 18.44 -6.83
C LEU A 307 -9.74 18.60 -5.51
N ALA A 308 -8.73 17.77 -5.24
CA ALA A 308 -7.89 17.84 -4.05
C ALA A 308 -6.77 18.88 -4.17
N GLY A 309 -6.07 18.91 -5.31
CA GLY A 309 -4.91 19.77 -5.59
C GLY A 309 -5.29 21.24 -5.77
N GLY A 310 -6.48 21.53 -6.32
CA GLY A 310 -7.01 22.90 -6.44
C GLY A 310 -7.23 23.61 -5.08
N ARG A 311 -7.20 22.87 -3.96
CA ARG A 311 -7.45 23.42 -2.62
C ARG A 311 -6.20 23.89 -1.86
N GLN A 312 -4.99 23.52 -2.31
CA GLN A 312 -3.73 23.88 -1.62
C GLN A 312 -2.97 25.06 -2.25
N SER A 313 -3.25 25.42 -3.51
CA SER A 313 -2.53 26.50 -4.20
C SER A 313 -2.98 27.93 -3.83
N GLY A 314 -3.78 28.09 -2.78
CA GLY A 314 -4.40 29.35 -2.37
C GLY A 314 -4.10 29.81 -0.93
N ARG A 315 -3.02 29.31 -0.31
CA ARG A 315 -2.58 29.77 1.02
C ARG A 315 -1.07 29.98 1.06
#